data_AF-A0A0W7TKW7-F1
#
_entry.id   AF-A0A0W7TKW7-F1
#
_cell.length_a   1.000
_cell.length_b   1.000
_cell.length_c   1.000
_cell.angle_alpha   90.00
_cell.angle_beta   90.00
_cell.angle_gamma   90.00
#
_symmetry.space_group_name_H-M   'P 1'
#
loop_
_entity.id
_entity.type
_entity.pdbx_description
1 polymer ?
#
loop_
_entity_poly.entity_id
_entity_poly.type
_entity_poly.pdbx_seq_one_letter_code
_entity_poly.pdbx_strand_id
1 'polypeptide(L)'
;MASTVIVRMRTCSKTTRVTAEVQDDGDSIKIRIASDCRNVMNYAALLGDTIHVSDVAEWKGSRVVDPEIRQPLSIPCLVPNAIFDAAWEEIGMLSKHLAQDMAKENSIEFEKEGAERADRRRSHSGPSGTERFVSASGRRI
;
A
#
# COMPACT_ATOMS: atom_id res chain seq x y z
N MET A 1 -2.62 13.93 -16.23
CA MET A 1 -1.38 13.72 -15.44
C MET A 1 -1.19 12.21 -15.32
N ALA A 2 -0.04 11.74 -14.83
CA ALA A 2 0.17 10.32 -14.63
C ALA A 2 0.73 10.05 -13.23
N SER A 3 0.14 9.08 -12.54
CA SER A 3 0.58 8.59 -11.24
C SER A 3 1.26 7.25 -11.40
N THR A 4 2.30 7.00 -10.59
CA THR A 4 3.10 5.78 -10.69
C THR A 4 3.30 5.16 -9.32
N VAL A 5 2.89 3.90 -9.19
CA VAL A 5 3.01 3.10 -7.97
C VAL A 5 4.03 1.98 -8.19
N ILE A 6 4.86 1.73 -7.19
CA ILE A 6 5.88 0.66 -7.20
C ILE A 6 5.46 -0.44 -6.23
N VAL A 7 5.18 -1.62 -6.76
CA VAL A 7 4.87 -2.81 -5.99
C VAL A 7 6.14 -3.60 -5.68
N ARG A 8 6.41 -3.85 -4.41
CA ARG A 8 7.52 -4.70 -3.93
C ARG A 8 6.98 -5.96 -3.27
N MET A 9 6.81 -7.03 -4.06
CA MET A 9 6.35 -8.32 -3.56
C MET A 9 7.48 -9.05 -2.84
N ARG A 10 7.58 -8.92 -1.51
CA ARG A 10 8.59 -9.63 -0.71
C ARG A 10 8.44 -11.15 -0.77
N THR A 11 7.22 -11.66 -0.90
CA THR A 11 6.93 -13.11 -0.93
C THR A 11 7.46 -13.82 -2.18
N CYS A 12 7.52 -13.15 -3.33
CA CYS A 12 8.06 -13.71 -4.57
C CYS A 12 9.29 -12.96 -5.11
N SER A 13 9.79 -11.97 -4.36
CA SER A 13 10.94 -11.12 -4.70
C SER A 13 10.81 -10.36 -6.04
N LYS A 14 9.57 -10.03 -6.44
CA LYS A 14 9.28 -9.31 -7.69
C LYS A 14 8.98 -7.85 -7.43
N THR A 15 9.49 -6.98 -8.32
CA THR A 15 9.20 -5.55 -8.31
C THR A 15 8.47 -5.19 -9.59
N THR A 16 7.34 -4.50 -9.46
CA THR A 16 6.53 -4.06 -10.60
C THR A 16 6.26 -2.57 -10.49
N ARG A 17 6.38 -1.85 -11.60
CA ARG A 17 5.98 -0.45 -11.72
C ARG A 17 4.67 -0.39 -12.49
N VAL A 18 3.67 0.29 -11.92
CA VAL A 18 2.37 0.53 -12.54
C VAL A 18 2.21 2.03 -12.71
N THR A 19 1.88 2.48 -13.91
CA THR A 19 1.58 3.88 -14.21
C THR A 19 0.16 3.99 -14.75
N ALA A 20 -0.62 4.91 -14.20
CA ALA A 20 -1.97 5.23 -14.65
C ALA A 20 -2.04 6.66 -15.17
N GLU A 21 -2.74 6.88 -16.27
CA GLU A 21 -2.90 8.16 -16.94
C GLU A 21 -4.35 8.32 -17.40
N VAL A 22 -5.11 9.20 -16.74
CA VAL A 22 -6.49 9.53 -17.17
C VAL A 22 -6.40 10.27 -18.50
N GLN A 23 -7.20 9.83 -19.47
CA GLN A 23 -7.25 10.41 -20.80
C GLN A 23 -8.19 11.61 -20.85
N ASP A 24 -8.13 12.38 -21.94
CA ASP A 24 -8.91 13.62 -22.12
C ASP A 24 -10.43 13.40 -22.17
N ASP A 25 -10.89 12.17 -22.38
CA ASP A 25 -12.31 11.80 -22.33
C ASP A 25 -12.88 11.71 -20.90
N GLY A 26 -12.00 11.72 -19.89
CA GLY A 26 -12.38 11.67 -18.47
C GLY A 26 -12.90 10.32 -17.97
N ASP A 27 -12.95 9.30 -18.83
CA ASP A 27 -13.46 7.96 -18.49
C ASP A 27 -12.43 6.86 -18.75
N SER A 28 -11.62 7.00 -19.79
CA SER A 28 -10.57 6.04 -20.10
C SER A 28 -9.31 6.32 -19.27
N ILE A 29 -8.71 5.26 -18.76
CA ILE A 29 -7.46 5.28 -18.01
C ILE A 29 -6.47 4.38 -18.70
N LYS A 30 -5.37 4.96 -19.18
CA LYS A 30 -4.26 4.22 -19.77
C LYS A 30 -3.39 3.64 -18.66
N ILE A 31 -3.17 2.32 -18.69
CA ILE A 31 -2.38 1.56 -17.73
C ILE A 31 -1.12 1.04 -18.39
N ARG A 32 0.03 1.30 -17.77
CA ARG A 32 1.32 0.72 -18.18
C ARG A 32 1.90 -0.08 -17.03
N ILE A 33 2.17 -1.36 -17.27
CA ILE A 33 2.76 -2.28 -16.28
C ILE A 33 4.14 -2.70 -16.77
N ALA A 34 5.18 -2.39 -15.98
CA ALA A 34 6.55 -2.82 -16.22
C ALA A 34 6.99 -3.78 -15.11
N SER A 35 7.21 -5.04 -15.46
CA SER A 35 7.56 -6.12 -14.53
C SER A 35 8.49 -7.14 -15.19
N ASP A 36 9.36 -7.77 -14.40
CA ASP A 36 10.11 -8.97 -14.78
C ASP A 36 9.34 -10.27 -14.44
N CYS A 37 8.15 -10.16 -13.85
CA CYS A 37 7.32 -11.30 -13.48
C CYS A 37 6.42 -11.74 -14.65
N ARG A 38 6.62 -12.97 -15.15
CA ARG A 38 5.83 -13.53 -16.26
C ARG A 38 4.32 -13.53 -15.98
N ASN A 39 3.92 -13.87 -14.76
CA ASN A 39 2.50 -13.88 -14.37
C ASN A 39 1.88 -12.49 -14.42
N VAL A 40 2.64 -11.47 -14.02
CA VAL A 40 2.21 -10.06 -14.11
C VAL A 40 2.10 -9.63 -15.56
N MET A 41 3.05 -10.02 -16.41
CA MET A 41 2.97 -9.68 -17.84
C MET A 41 1.82 -10.41 -18.55
N ASN A 42 1.49 -11.65 -18.16
CA ASN A 42 0.31 -12.35 -18.66
C ASN A 42 -0.99 -11.65 -18.24
N TYR A 43 -1.08 -11.21 -16.97
CA TYR A 43 -2.20 -10.40 -16.49
C TYR A 43 -2.33 -9.08 -17.26
N ALA A 44 -1.21 -8.38 -17.47
CA ALA A 44 -1.18 -7.14 -18.24
C ALA A 44 -1.69 -7.34 -19.68
N ALA A 45 -1.33 -8.45 -20.32
CA ALA A 45 -1.80 -8.79 -21.66
C ALA A 45 -3.31 -9.04 -21.71
N LEU A 46 -3.88 -9.71 -20.70
CA LEU A 46 -5.33 -9.94 -20.60
C LEU A 46 -6.12 -8.68 -20.28
N LEU A 47 -5.59 -7.83 -19.39
CA LEU A 47 -6.22 -6.56 -19.03
C LEU A 47 -6.18 -5.56 -20.20
N GLY A 48 -5.12 -5.60 -21.01
CA GLY A 48 -4.84 -4.58 -22.01
C GLY A 48 -4.24 -3.31 -21.40
N ASP A 49 -4.11 -2.27 -22.22
CA ASP A 49 -3.50 -1.01 -21.82
C ASP A 49 -4.51 0.07 -21.41
N THR A 50 -5.81 -0.24 -21.48
CA THR A 50 -6.89 0.71 -21.22
C THR A 50 -7.96 0.06 -20.36
N ILE A 51 -8.35 0.76 -19.29
CA ILE A 51 -9.47 0.44 -18.40
C ILE A 51 -10.37 1.68 -18.27
N HIS A 52 -11.55 1.53 -17.68
CA HIS A 52 -12.47 2.65 -17.43
C HIS A 52 -12.45 3.08 -15.96
N VAL A 53 -12.94 4.29 -15.66
CA VAL A 53 -13.11 4.76 -14.28
C VAL A 53 -13.97 3.79 -13.46
N SER A 54 -15.00 3.18 -14.07
CA SER A 54 -15.82 2.15 -13.44
C SER A 54 -15.01 0.93 -12.99
N ASP A 55 -13.94 0.55 -13.71
CA ASP A 55 -13.07 -0.57 -13.35
C ASP A 55 -12.28 -0.31 -12.06
N VAL A 56 -12.16 0.94 -11.62
CA VAL A 56 -11.46 1.32 -10.38
C VAL A 56 -12.38 1.89 -9.32
N ALA A 57 -13.58 2.35 -9.68
CA ALA A 57 -14.58 2.87 -8.74
C ALA A 57 -15.53 1.78 -8.21
N GLU A 58 -15.82 0.75 -9.01
CA GLU A 58 -16.75 -0.31 -8.67
C GLU A 58 -16.05 -1.66 -8.59
N TRP A 59 -16.24 -2.38 -7.47
CA TRP A 59 -15.66 -3.72 -7.36
C TRP A 59 -16.36 -4.73 -8.28
N LYS A 60 -17.70 -4.65 -8.35
CA LYS A 60 -18.51 -5.59 -9.12
C LYS A 60 -18.44 -5.23 -10.60
N GLY A 61 -17.95 -6.15 -11.42
CA GLY A 61 -17.81 -5.93 -12.86
C GLY A 61 -16.51 -5.24 -13.26
N SER A 62 -15.63 -4.90 -12.31
CA SER A 62 -14.31 -4.35 -12.62
C SER A 62 -13.43 -5.39 -13.33
N ARG A 63 -12.88 -4.99 -14.46
CA ARG A 63 -11.91 -5.78 -15.22
C ARG A 63 -10.59 -5.99 -14.47
N VAL A 64 -10.23 -5.08 -13.56
CA VAL A 64 -8.98 -5.17 -12.76
C VAL A 64 -9.01 -6.41 -11.85
N VAL A 65 -10.19 -6.79 -11.36
CA VAL A 65 -10.41 -7.93 -10.45
C VAL A 65 -11.24 -9.07 -11.07
N ASP A 66 -11.57 -8.97 -12.36
CA ASP A 66 -12.29 -10.01 -13.09
C ASP A 66 -11.54 -11.36 -13.00
N PRO A 67 -12.22 -12.48 -12.65
CA PRO A 67 -11.57 -13.77 -12.48
C PRO A 67 -10.84 -14.29 -13.71
N GLU A 68 -11.36 -14.05 -14.92
CA GLU A 68 -10.78 -14.52 -16.18
C GLU A 68 -9.54 -13.71 -16.57
N ILE A 69 -9.51 -12.44 -16.20
CA ILE A 69 -8.34 -11.55 -16.40
C ILE A 69 -7.29 -11.80 -15.31
N ARG A 70 -7.71 -11.90 -14.04
CA ARG A 70 -6.83 -12.01 -12.86
C ARG A 70 -6.19 -13.38 -12.69
N GLN A 71 -6.72 -14.43 -13.33
CA GLN A 71 -6.25 -15.81 -13.17
C GLN A 71 -4.73 -16.05 -13.18
N PRO A 72 -3.86 -15.29 -13.89
CA PRO A 72 -2.41 -15.54 -13.85
C PRO A 72 -1.78 -15.17 -12.48
N LEU A 73 -2.46 -14.34 -11.69
CA LEU A 73 -1.95 -13.81 -10.43
C LEU A 73 -2.40 -14.68 -9.25
N SER A 74 -1.51 -14.85 -8.28
CA SER A 74 -1.91 -15.32 -6.95
C SER A 74 -2.81 -14.28 -6.27
N ILE A 75 -3.77 -14.72 -5.45
CA ILE A 75 -4.61 -13.84 -4.63
C ILE A 75 -3.83 -12.70 -3.94
N PRO A 76 -2.70 -12.93 -3.24
CA PRO A 76 -1.96 -11.88 -2.54
C PRO A 76 -1.13 -10.96 -3.45
N CYS A 77 -1.14 -11.15 -4.78
CA CYS A 77 -0.41 -10.26 -5.67
C CYS A 77 -0.98 -8.83 -5.57
N LEU A 78 -0.10 -7.87 -5.29
CA LEU A 78 -0.48 -6.48 -5.07
C LEU A 78 -0.53 -5.64 -6.36
N VAL A 79 -0.22 -6.21 -7.53
CA VAL A 79 -0.29 -5.47 -8.81
C VAL A 79 -1.69 -4.90 -9.09
N PRO A 80 -2.80 -5.64 -8.87
CA PRO A 80 -4.13 -5.06 -9.02
C PRO A 80 -4.39 -3.92 -8.04
N ASN A 81 -3.93 -4.02 -6.78
CA ASN A 81 -4.03 -2.91 -5.81
C ASN A 81 -3.27 -1.67 -6.30
N ALA A 82 -2.09 -1.83 -6.89
CA ALA A 82 -1.35 -0.71 -7.45
C ALA A 82 -2.03 -0.05 -8.67
N ILE A 83 -2.87 -0.78 -9.41
CA ILE A 83 -3.72 -0.17 -10.45
C ILE A 83 -4.77 0.73 -9.79
N PHE A 84 -5.45 0.24 -8.75
CA PHE A 84 -6.39 1.06 -7.97
C PHE A 84 -5.69 2.29 -7.40
N ASP A 85 -4.58 2.13 -6.67
CA ASP A 85 -3.86 3.24 -6.04
C ASP A 85 -3.41 4.29 -7.09
N ALA A 86 -2.80 3.85 -8.20
CA ALA A 86 -2.33 4.75 -9.24
C ALA A 86 -3.48 5.49 -9.94
N ALA A 87 -4.58 4.80 -10.21
CA ALA A 87 -5.76 5.42 -10.83
C ALA A 87 -6.47 6.38 -9.85
N TRP A 88 -6.61 5.98 -8.58
CA TRP A 88 -7.25 6.76 -7.52
C TRP A 88 -6.51 8.05 -7.21
N GLU A 89 -5.19 8.07 -7.33
CA GLU A 89 -4.41 9.31 -7.27
C GLU A 89 -4.82 10.30 -8.38
N GLU A 90 -5.09 9.81 -9.60
CA GLU A 90 -5.47 10.67 -10.73
C GLU A 90 -6.95 11.11 -10.67
N ILE A 91 -7.86 10.24 -10.25
CA ILE A 91 -9.30 10.57 -10.15
C ILE A 91 -9.70 11.19 -8.81
N GLY A 92 -8.75 11.44 -7.91
CA GLY A 92 -8.98 12.13 -6.64
C GLY A 92 -9.62 11.29 -5.53
N MET A 93 -9.69 9.97 -5.70
CA MET A 93 -10.15 9.04 -4.65
C MET A 93 -9.07 8.74 -3.60
N LEU A 94 -7.79 8.93 -3.96
CA LEU A 94 -6.65 8.84 -3.06
C LEU A 94 -5.85 10.16 -3.12
N SER A 95 -5.60 10.77 -1.97
CA SER A 95 -4.81 12.00 -1.91
C SER A 95 -3.35 11.74 -2.28
N LYS A 96 -2.87 12.39 -3.34
CA LYS A 96 -1.45 12.35 -3.75
C LYS A 96 -0.50 12.75 -2.62
N HIS A 97 -0.85 13.79 -1.86
CA HIS A 97 -0.02 14.24 -0.73
C HIS A 97 0.09 13.17 0.36
N LEU A 98 -1.04 12.52 0.70
CA LEU A 98 -1.03 11.43 1.67
C LEU A 98 -0.21 10.24 1.15
N ALA A 99 -0.42 9.85 -0.11
CA ALA A 99 0.21 8.69 -0.71
C ALA A 99 1.72 8.88 -0.94
N GLN A 100 2.15 10.07 -1.37
CA GLN A 100 3.54 10.31 -1.81
C GLN A 100 4.43 10.90 -0.71
N ASP A 101 3.87 11.74 0.17
CA ASP A 101 4.68 12.49 1.14
C ASP A 101 4.53 11.96 2.57
N MET A 102 3.33 11.59 2.99
CA MET A 102 3.03 11.25 4.38
C MET A 102 3.15 9.74 4.67
N ALA A 103 2.29 8.92 4.06
CA ALA A 103 2.18 7.49 4.36
C ALA A 103 3.17 6.63 3.55
N LYS A 104 3.36 6.96 2.27
CA LYS A 104 4.31 6.32 1.32
C LYS A 104 4.04 4.87 0.95
N GLU A 105 3.59 4.03 1.87
CA GLU A 105 3.26 2.63 1.61
C GLU A 105 2.27 2.06 2.63
N ASN A 106 1.52 1.05 2.20
CA ASN A 106 0.81 0.11 3.07
C ASN A 106 1.59 -1.22 3.08
N SER A 107 1.69 -1.89 4.23
CA SER A 107 2.39 -3.18 4.37
C SER A 107 1.49 -4.28 4.93
N ILE A 108 1.78 -5.51 4.52
CA ILE A 108 1.24 -6.74 5.12
C ILE A 108 2.43 -7.52 5.66
N GLU A 109 2.38 -7.88 6.95
CA GLU A 109 3.44 -8.61 7.63
C GLU A 109 2.92 -9.96 8.11
N PHE A 110 3.69 -11.02 7.88
CA PHE A 110 3.39 -12.36 8.39
C PHE A 110 4.09 -12.54 9.72
N GLU A 111 3.33 -12.80 10.79
CA GLU A 111 3.89 -13.08 12.09
C GLU A 111 4.44 -14.51 12.16
N LYS A 112 5.61 -14.66 12.79
CA LYS A 112 6.13 -15.98 13.15
C LYS A 112 5.45 -16.44 14.43
N GLU A 113 4.85 -17.64 14.42
CA GLU A 113 4.35 -18.26 15.64
C GLU A 113 5.41 -18.22 16.76
N GLY A 114 5.03 -17.69 17.92
CA GLY A 114 5.90 -17.55 19.10
C GLY A 114 6.68 -16.23 19.22
N ALA A 115 6.50 -15.27 18.31
CA ALA A 115 7.19 -13.96 18.36
C ALA A 115 6.74 -13.06 19.54
N GLU A 116 5.55 -13.27 20.11
CA GLU A 116 5.03 -12.49 21.25
C GLU A 116 5.88 -12.59 22.54
N ARG A 117 6.79 -13.55 22.66
CA ARG A 117 7.63 -13.70 23.87
C ARG A 117 8.87 -12.78 23.90
N ALA A 118 9.27 -12.21 22.78
CA ALA A 118 10.51 -11.42 22.72
C ALA A 118 10.31 -9.93 23.02
N ASP A 119 9.14 -9.37 22.70
CA ASP A 119 8.95 -7.90 22.73
C ASP A 119 8.51 -7.37 24.11
N ARG A 120 7.86 -8.21 24.94
CA ARG A 120 7.50 -7.82 26.33
C ARG A 120 8.69 -7.65 27.28
N ARG A 121 9.91 -8.01 26.88
CA ARG A 121 11.13 -7.80 27.71
C ARG A 121 11.83 -6.47 27.46
N ARG A 122 11.46 -5.70 26.43
CA ARG A 122 12.09 -4.40 26.12
C ARG A 122 11.33 -3.17 26.62
N SER A 123 10.10 -3.33 27.09
CA SER A 123 9.27 -2.22 27.58
C SER A 123 9.31 -1.98 29.10
N HIS A 124 10.22 -2.62 29.84
CA HIS A 124 10.42 -2.41 31.29
C HIS A 124 11.89 -2.13 31.67
N SER A 125 12.47 -1.12 31.03
CA SER A 125 13.67 -0.45 31.55
C SER A 125 13.48 1.06 31.50
N GLY A 126 12.56 1.56 32.33
CA GLY A 126 12.54 2.95 32.77
C GLY A 126 13.43 3.11 34.01
N PRO A 127 14.09 4.27 34.21
CA PRO A 127 15.12 4.43 35.23
C PRO A 127 14.48 4.47 36.63
N SER A 128 14.96 3.61 37.52
CA SER A 128 14.75 3.73 38.97
C SER A 128 15.62 4.87 39.50
N GLY A 129 15.01 6.03 39.78
CA GLY A 129 15.69 7.19 40.35
C GLY A 129 14.76 7.94 41.28
N THR A 130 14.98 7.79 42.58
CA THR A 130 14.28 8.39 43.72
C THR A 130 14.24 9.92 43.68
N GLU A 131 13.05 10.52 43.75
CA GLU A 131 12.88 11.91 44.20
C GLU A 131 12.35 11.96 45.62
N ARG A 132 13.14 12.58 46.51
CA ARG A 132 12.79 12.89 47.89
C ARG A 132 11.87 14.11 47.91
N PHE A 133 10.68 13.97 48.47
CA PHE A 133 9.82 15.09 48.81
C PHE A 133 10.43 15.85 50.01
N VAL A 134 10.85 17.10 49.81
CA VAL A 134 11.17 18.05 50.88
C VAL A 134 10.00 19.02 51.02
N SER A 135 9.35 18.97 52.18
CA SER A 135 8.24 19.86 52.56
C SER A 135 8.77 21.26 52.88
N ALA A 136 8.24 22.27 52.18
CA ALA A 136 8.47 23.67 52.48
C ALA A 136 7.33 24.21 53.35
N SER A 137 7.53 24.28 54.66
CA SER A 137 6.75 25.15 55.54
C SER A 137 7.68 25.85 56.53
N GLY A 138 8.21 26.99 56.08
CA GLY A 138 8.99 27.89 56.93
C GLY A 138 8.10 28.59 57.97
N ARG A 139 8.39 28.36 59.26
CA ARG A 139 8.34 29.32 60.38
C ARG A 139 8.71 28.64 61.70
N ARG A 140 9.85 29.00 62.30
CA ARG A 140 9.95 29.94 63.44
C ARG A 140 11.37 29.97 64.03
N ILE A 141 11.71 31.19 64.47
CA ILE A 141 12.87 31.70 65.23
C ILE A 141 14.18 31.76 64.46
#